data_AF-A0A1Y3GG49-F1
#
_entry.id   AF-A0A1Y3GG49-F1
#
_cell.length_a   1.000
_cell.length_b   1.000
_cell.length_c   1.000
_cell.angle_alpha   90.00
_cell.angle_beta   90.00
_cell.angle_gamma   90.00
#
_symmetry.space_group_name_H-M   'P 1'
#
loop_
_entity.id
_entity.type
_entity.pdbx_description
1 polymer ?
#
loop_
_entity_poly.entity_id
_entity_poly.type
_entity_poly.pdbx_seq_one_letter_code
_entity_poly.pdbx_strand_id
1 'polypeptide(L)'
;MRSSAKIIVGLLVVVSLGLAGFSGIMYLDAEQYKDDYQSLSEDYEGLLDEVESLDSNYYYLTYSEEDGFVRDLDVSVASGDGAIHYNVENTVFELDTQGSSQEAREIADLHTNLDLKADYDVYLEFDPKDEVINLGGPSAGAAQTLAMISAANEQPINNDVVITGTIEMDGSIGVVSGIEEKAEAAEELGFETVLVPEGQSVHVPGIEVVEVGHIEEAMEFVGLETEDVVYPELELEVGDFSFVTEVWDYQDYESHPGVYDPDEMVELYFEIEGFGLDRDGFAEYEQYITIVWPDGDPDPYYDDYQMFDDSLEGVQTIWFTNILEAPADGWMEGEHEVIIEVVDPVEDNKVTFSETFIVE
;
A
#
# COMPACT_ATOMS: atom_id res chain seq x y z
N MET A 1 24.22 54.36 16.61
CA MET A 1 24.69 53.10 17.25
C MET A 1 23.78 52.83 18.43
N ARG A 2 22.95 51.80 18.53
CA ARG A 2 22.62 50.63 17.69
C ARG A 2 21.08 50.61 17.61
N SER A 3 20.51 50.31 16.45
CA SER A 3 19.08 50.04 16.31
C SER A 3 18.85 48.63 16.87
N SER A 4 18.20 48.52 18.03
CA SER A 4 17.78 47.22 18.57
C SER A 4 16.67 46.68 17.67
N ALA A 5 16.98 45.66 16.87
CA ALA A 5 15.97 44.94 16.10
C ALA A 5 15.02 44.25 17.09
N LYS A 6 13.75 44.63 17.06
CA LYS A 6 12.68 43.90 17.74
C LYS A 6 12.21 42.82 16.77
N ILE A 7 12.52 41.57 17.07
CA ILE A 7 11.95 40.42 16.35
C ILE A 7 10.59 40.15 16.98
N ILE A 8 9.54 40.14 16.17
CA ILE A 8 8.20 39.69 16.57
C ILE A 8 8.17 38.20 16.23
N VAL A 9 8.28 37.33 17.23
CA VAL A 9 8.02 35.90 17.07
C VAL A 9 6.60 35.65 17.56
N GLY A 10 5.71 35.27 16.65
CA GLY A 10 4.39 34.79 17.00
C GLY A 10 4.49 33.34 17.45
N LEU A 11 4.47 33.09 18.76
CA LEU A 11 4.45 31.74 19.32
C LEU A 11 2.98 31.35 19.57
N LEU A 12 2.44 30.41 18.81
CA LEU A 12 1.14 29.81 19.08
C LEU A 12 1.36 28.59 19.98
N VAL A 13 1.33 28.78 21.31
CA VAL A 13 1.36 27.65 22.25
C VAL A 13 -0.09 27.25 22.53
N VAL A 14 -0.54 26.16 21.91
CA VAL A 14 -1.79 25.50 22.30
C VAL A 14 -1.46 24.57 23.47
N VAL A 15 -1.53 25.08 24.70
CA VAL A 15 -1.62 24.21 25.88
C VAL A 15 -3.09 23.86 26.07
N SER A 16 -3.46 22.62 25.78
CA SER A 16 -4.79 22.07 26.04
C SER A 16 -5.00 21.89 27.55
N LEU A 17 -5.32 22.98 28.24
CA LEU A 17 -6.01 22.95 29.54
C LEU A 17 -7.23 23.86 29.42
N GLY A 18 -8.40 23.26 29.60
CA GLY A 18 -9.69 23.77 29.15
C GLY A 18 -10.00 25.25 29.43
N LEU A 19 -10.66 25.85 28.44
CA LEU A 19 -11.56 27.02 28.55
C LEU A 19 -11.01 28.27 29.27
N ALA A 20 -10.27 29.13 28.54
CA ALA A 20 -10.50 30.59 28.48
C ALA A 20 -9.43 31.27 27.60
N GLY A 21 -9.84 31.85 26.46
CA GLY A 21 -8.95 32.62 25.60
C GLY A 21 -8.47 33.92 26.28
N PHE A 22 -7.15 34.08 26.40
CA PHE A 22 -6.50 35.32 26.80
C PHE A 22 -5.62 35.78 25.63
N SER A 23 -5.98 36.89 24.97
CA SER A 23 -5.11 37.53 23.97
C SER A 23 -4.33 38.67 24.64
N GLY A 24 -3.04 38.49 24.85
CA GLY A 24 -2.12 39.52 25.33
C GLY A 24 -0.75 39.38 24.66
N ILE A 25 -0.20 40.47 24.15
CA ILE A 25 1.16 40.48 23.58
C ILE A 25 2.16 40.55 24.75
N MET A 26 2.86 39.44 25.01
CA MET A 26 4.01 39.41 25.92
C MET A 26 5.27 39.83 25.16
N TYR A 27 6.05 40.75 25.74
CA TYR A 27 7.40 41.05 25.27
C TYR A 27 8.38 40.24 26.14
N LEU A 28 9.02 39.24 25.54
CA LEU A 28 10.11 38.49 26.16
C LEU A 28 11.45 39.15 25.81
N ASP A 29 12.32 39.30 26.81
CA ASP A 29 13.67 39.83 26.64
C ASP A 29 14.61 38.66 26.29
N ALA A 30 15.09 38.65 25.04
CA ALA A 30 15.83 37.53 24.46
C ALA A 30 17.15 37.21 25.18
N GLU A 31 17.72 38.16 25.93
CA GLU A 31 18.94 37.92 26.72
C GLU A 31 18.70 37.03 27.95
N GLN A 32 17.47 36.97 28.48
CA GLN A 32 17.17 36.21 29.69
C GLN A 32 17.09 34.69 29.44
N TYR A 33 16.74 34.28 28.22
CA TYR A 33 16.52 32.87 27.85
C TYR A 33 17.58 32.36 26.88
N LYS A 34 18.69 33.10 26.71
CA LYS A 34 19.71 32.77 25.74
C LYS A 34 20.34 31.39 26.03
N ASP A 35 20.59 31.10 27.30
CA ASP A 35 21.19 29.83 27.70
C ASP A 35 20.19 28.66 27.52
N ASP A 36 18.91 28.87 27.83
CA ASP A 36 17.84 27.88 27.58
C ASP A 36 17.64 27.63 26.07
N TYR A 37 17.82 28.66 25.23
CA TYR A 37 17.73 28.54 23.77
C TYR A 37 18.94 27.80 23.20
N GLN A 38 20.13 28.02 23.76
CA GLN A 38 21.34 27.30 23.35
C GLN A 38 21.27 25.84 23.79
N SER A 39 20.77 25.53 24.98
CA SER A 39 20.56 24.14 25.39
C SER A 39 19.50 23.46 24.54
N LEU A 40 18.37 24.13 24.26
CA LEU A 40 17.34 23.59 23.36
C LEU A 40 17.85 23.39 21.94
N SER A 41 18.72 24.28 21.42
CA SER A 41 19.31 24.10 20.09
C SER A 41 20.37 23.01 20.06
N GLU A 42 21.17 22.87 21.12
CA GLU A 42 22.15 21.78 21.25
C GLU A 42 21.44 20.43 21.42
N ASP A 43 20.32 20.37 22.16
CA ASP A 43 19.46 19.20 22.27
C ASP A 43 18.77 18.89 20.91
N TYR A 44 18.38 19.91 20.13
CA TYR A 44 17.81 19.74 18.80
C TYR A 44 18.85 19.28 17.77
N GLU A 45 20.06 19.86 17.78
CA GLU A 45 21.17 19.42 16.93
C GLU A 45 21.60 18.00 17.31
N GLY A 46 21.57 17.64 18.59
CA GLY A 46 21.80 16.27 19.07
C GLY A 46 20.70 15.27 18.69
N LEU A 47 19.44 15.73 18.57
CA LEU A 47 18.31 14.93 18.04
C LEU A 47 18.38 14.75 16.52
N LEU A 48 18.89 15.75 15.79
CA LEU A 48 19.09 15.68 14.34
C LEU A 48 20.27 14.78 13.97
N ASP A 49 21.29 14.68 14.83
CA ASP A 49 22.39 13.73 14.69
C ASP A 49 21.98 12.27 15.04
N GLU A 50 20.76 12.02 15.57
CA GLU A 50 20.24 10.70 15.97
C GLU A 50 19.22 10.07 15.00
N VAL A 51 18.90 10.73 13.89
CA VAL A 51 18.14 10.11 12.78
C VAL A 51 19.13 9.76 11.68
N GLU A 52 19.81 8.62 11.82
CA GLU A 52 20.49 7.99 10.68
C GLU A 52 19.39 7.52 9.72
N SER A 53 19.07 8.34 8.71
CA SER A 53 18.30 7.88 7.55
C SER A 53 19.23 7.14 6.60
N LEU A 54 18.82 5.96 6.18
CA LEU A 54 19.50 5.21 5.13
C LEU A 54 18.81 5.55 3.82
N ASP A 55 19.55 6.12 2.87
CA ASP A 55 18.97 6.69 1.65
C ASP A 55 19.38 5.89 0.41
N SER A 56 18.44 5.72 -0.52
CA SER A 56 18.70 5.27 -1.89
C SER A 56 17.91 6.11 -2.89
N ASN A 57 18.49 6.27 -4.07
CA ASN A 57 17.84 6.90 -5.22
C ASN A 57 17.79 5.87 -6.35
N TYR A 58 16.60 5.64 -6.87
CA TYR A 58 16.35 4.77 -8.01
C TYR A 58 15.36 5.42 -8.98
N TYR A 59 14.97 4.70 -10.03
CA TYR A 59 14.08 5.20 -11.07
C TYR A 59 12.85 4.32 -11.19
N TYR A 60 11.69 4.95 -11.40
CA TYR A 60 10.45 4.26 -11.74
C TYR A 60 9.92 4.70 -13.11
N LEU A 61 9.22 3.77 -13.76
CA LEU A 61 8.57 3.97 -15.05
C LEU A 61 7.07 4.12 -14.86
N THR A 62 6.49 5.19 -15.37
CA THR A 62 5.04 5.43 -15.41
C THR A 62 4.58 5.64 -16.84
N TYR A 63 3.28 5.59 -17.07
CA TYR A 63 2.66 5.67 -18.38
C TYR A 63 1.38 6.48 -18.33
N SER A 64 1.12 7.24 -19.38
CA SER A 64 -0.18 7.82 -19.70
C SER A 64 -0.55 7.42 -21.13
N GLU A 65 -1.84 7.34 -21.48
CA GLU A 65 -2.41 6.76 -22.72
C GLU A 65 -1.64 6.93 -24.07
N GLU A 66 -0.72 7.90 -24.20
CA GLU A 66 0.14 8.08 -25.37
C GLU A 66 1.64 8.20 -25.07
N ASP A 67 2.08 8.33 -23.80
CA ASP A 67 3.46 8.66 -23.42
C ASP A 67 3.93 7.88 -22.18
N GLY A 68 5.15 7.32 -22.25
CA GLY A 68 5.88 6.79 -21.10
C GLY A 68 6.74 7.86 -20.42
N PHE A 69 6.98 7.73 -19.12
CA PHE A 69 7.85 8.64 -18.37
C PHE A 69 8.77 7.87 -17.43
N VAL A 70 10.03 8.30 -17.35
CA VAL A 70 10.95 7.90 -16.30
C VAL A 70 11.09 9.02 -15.28
N ARG A 71 10.99 8.65 -14.02
CA ARG A 71 10.94 9.57 -12.88
C ARG A 71 11.82 9.03 -11.76
N ASP A 72 12.37 9.94 -10.96
CA ASP A 72 13.22 9.62 -9.83
C ASP A 72 12.33 9.16 -8.65
N LEU A 73 12.74 8.07 -8.01
CA LEU A 73 12.20 7.56 -6.76
C LEU A 73 13.31 7.61 -5.71
N ASP A 74 13.19 8.56 -4.79
CA ASP A 74 14.01 8.64 -3.60
C ASP A 74 13.34 7.86 -2.47
N VAL A 75 14.08 6.92 -1.89
CA VAL A 75 13.63 6.11 -0.75
C VAL A 75 14.57 6.33 0.41
N SER A 76 14.03 6.64 1.57
CA SER A 76 14.79 6.63 2.82
C SER A 76 14.12 5.76 3.87
N VAL A 77 14.94 5.12 4.69
CA VAL A 77 14.51 4.25 5.78
C VAL A 77 15.06 4.82 7.09
N ALA A 78 14.21 4.99 8.09
CA ALA A 78 14.61 5.46 9.41
C ALA A 78 13.87 4.70 10.51
N SER A 79 14.43 4.66 11.73
CA SER A 79 13.75 3.97 12.85
C SER A 79 12.36 4.55 13.11
N GLY A 80 11.38 3.67 13.27
CA GLY A 80 9.96 4.02 13.30
C GLY A 80 9.10 2.86 13.80
N ASP A 81 7.85 2.83 13.36
CA ASP A 81 6.84 1.83 13.74
C ASP A 81 6.20 1.12 12.53
N GLY A 82 6.91 1.09 11.40
CA GLY A 82 6.49 0.37 10.19
C GLY A 82 5.69 1.22 9.21
N ALA A 83 5.65 2.55 9.40
CA ALA A 83 4.81 3.42 8.60
C ALA A 83 5.42 3.72 7.22
N ILE A 84 4.57 3.81 6.20
CA ILE A 84 4.93 4.33 4.87
C ILE A 84 4.52 5.81 4.80
N HIS A 85 5.47 6.67 4.48
CA HIS A 85 5.26 8.10 4.33
C HIS A 85 5.47 8.52 2.89
N TYR A 86 4.56 9.32 2.36
CA TYR A 86 4.68 9.89 1.01
C TYR A 86 4.96 11.38 1.06
N ASN A 87 5.83 11.86 0.17
CA ASN A 87 5.87 13.29 -0.15
C ASN A 87 4.70 13.64 -1.09
N VAL A 88 3.72 14.37 -0.55
CA VAL A 88 2.51 14.81 -1.28
C VAL A 88 2.66 16.21 -1.91
N GLU A 89 3.85 16.81 -1.88
CA GLU A 89 4.10 18.09 -2.55
C GLU A 89 4.03 17.89 -4.08
N ASN A 90 2.98 18.44 -4.70
CA ASN A 90 2.71 18.32 -6.14
C ASN A 90 2.51 16.87 -6.64
N THR A 91 2.18 15.95 -5.75
CA THR A 91 1.90 14.55 -6.10
C THR A 91 0.59 14.10 -5.47
N VAL A 92 -0.25 13.47 -6.29
CA VAL A 92 -1.46 12.77 -5.85
C VAL A 92 -1.21 11.28 -6.04
N PHE A 93 -1.48 10.49 -5.02
CA PHE A 93 -1.34 9.03 -5.05
C PHE A 93 -2.73 8.41 -5.06
N GLU A 94 -3.00 7.56 -6.03
CA GLU A 94 -4.20 6.74 -6.06
C GLU A 94 -4.05 5.55 -5.09
N LEU A 95 -5.15 4.84 -4.85
CA LEU A 95 -5.21 3.81 -3.81
C LEU A 95 -4.40 2.56 -4.20
N ASP A 96 -4.36 2.22 -5.48
CA ASP A 96 -3.56 1.12 -6.02
C ASP A 96 -2.05 1.33 -5.85
N THR A 97 -1.56 2.56 -6.00
CA THR A 97 -0.15 2.91 -5.73
C THR A 97 0.19 2.74 -4.25
N GLN A 98 -0.76 3.06 -3.37
CA GLN A 98 -0.60 2.89 -1.92
C GLN A 98 -0.56 1.41 -1.53
N GLY A 99 -1.46 0.59 -2.07
CA GLY A 99 -1.43 -0.87 -1.90
C GLY A 99 -0.12 -1.47 -2.40
N SER A 100 0.32 -1.10 -3.61
CA SER A 100 1.58 -1.55 -4.18
C SER A 100 2.81 -1.22 -3.34
N SER A 101 2.83 -0.07 -2.64
CA SER A 101 3.92 0.24 -1.71
C SER A 101 3.91 -0.59 -0.43
N GLN A 102 2.73 -1.03 0.01
CA GLN A 102 2.63 -1.95 1.14
C GLN A 102 3.22 -3.30 0.74
N GLU A 103 2.81 -3.87 -0.40
CA GLU A 103 3.39 -5.10 -0.97
C GLU A 103 4.89 -4.99 -1.17
N ALA A 104 5.37 -3.88 -1.76
CA ALA A 104 6.79 -3.64 -1.97
C ALA A 104 7.60 -3.65 -0.66
N ARG A 105 7.05 -3.09 0.42
CA ARG A 105 7.68 -3.09 1.75
C ARG A 105 7.71 -4.49 2.35
N GLU A 106 6.63 -5.26 2.20
CA GLU A 106 6.56 -6.66 2.65
C GLU A 106 7.63 -7.52 1.97
N ILE A 107 7.78 -7.38 0.65
CA ILE A 107 8.83 -8.10 -0.08
C ILE A 107 10.22 -7.58 0.24
N ALA A 108 10.41 -6.27 0.37
CA ALA A 108 11.70 -5.70 0.73
C ALA A 108 12.15 -6.17 2.13
N ASP A 109 11.23 -6.29 3.09
CA ASP A 109 11.50 -6.80 4.45
C ASP A 109 12.20 -8.16 4.42
N LEU A 110 11.73 -9.08 3.56
CA LEU A 110 12.31 -10.42 3.40
C LEU A 110 13.77 -10.40 2.93
N HIS A 111 14.15 -9.37 2.18
CA HIS A 111 15.44 -9.22 1.52
C HIS A 111 16.42 -8.31 2.29
N THR A 112 16.06 -7.88 3.50
CA THR A 112 16.89 -6.99 4.31
C THR A 112 17.13 -7.55 5.71
N ASN A 113 18.11 -6.99 6.41
CA ASN A 113 18.35 -7.31 7.82
C ASN A 113 17.55 -6.41 8.78
N LEU A 114 16.69 -5.54 8.25
CA LEU A 114 15.84 -4.64 9.01
C LEU A 114 14.42 -5.23 9.09
N ASP A 115 13.68 -4.87 10.14
CA ASP A 115 12.25 -5.14 10.24
C ASP A 115 11.50 -3.86 9.84
N LEU A 116 11.26 -3.72 8.53
CA LEU A 116 10.53 -2.62 7.90
C LEU A 116 9.03 -2.62 8.27
N LYS A 117 8.55 -3.65 8.96
CA LYS A 117 7.16 -3.72 9.45
C LYS A 117 6.98 -3.29 10.89
N ALA A 118 8.01 -3.43 11.71
CA ALA A 118 7.89 -3.19 13.13
C ALA A 118 8.77 -2.05 13.64
N ASP A 119 9.97 -1.91 13.07
CA ASP A 119 11.04 -1.11 13.68
C ASP A 119 11.49 0.08 12.80
N TYR A 120 11.04 0.14 11.54
CA TYR A 120 11.48 1.16 10.58
C TYR A 120 10.33 1.71 9.74
N ASP A 121 10.36 3.03 9.55
CA ASP A 121 9.49 3.75 8.62
C ASP A 121 10.18 3.87 7.26
N VAL A 122 9.37 3.84 6.19
CA VAL A 122 9.81 4.03 4.80
C VAL A 122 9.25 5.34 4.27
N TYR A 123 10.12 6.19 3.75
CA TYR A 123 9.74 7.45 3.10
C TYR A 123 9.92 7.32 1.60
N LEU A 124 8.83 7.48 0.85
CA LEU A 124 8.80 7.43 -0.60
C LEU A 124 8.62 8.84 -1.15
N GLU A 125 9.61 9.30 -1.92
CA GLU A 125 9.58 10.58 -2.60
C GLU A 125 9.68 10.35 -4.12
N PHE A 126 8.56 10.58 -4.79
CA PHE A 126 8.46 10.49 -6.25
C PHE A 126 8.64 11.89 -6.81
N ASP A 127 9.72 12.14 -7.56
CA ASP A 127 10.03 13.50 -8.04
C ASP A 127 8.96 13.99 -9.04
N PRO A 128 8.12 14.98 -8.67
CA PRO A 128 7.15 15.57 -9.57
C PRO A 128 7.82 16.40 -10.69
N LYS A 129 9.15 16.61 -10.60
CA LYS A 129 9.97 17.52 -11.39
C LYS A 129 9.44 18.95 -11.29
N ASP A 130 8.53 19.33 -12.19
CA ASP A 130 7.95 20.67 -12.28
C ASP A 130 6.41 20.66 -12.46
N GLU A 131 5.76 19.50 -12.41
CA GLU A 131 4.34 19.34 -12.73
C GLU A 131 3.61 18.56 -11.63
N VAL A 132 2.32 18.87 -11.42
CA VAL A 132 1.50 18.04 -10.54
C VAL A 132 1.31 16.68 -11.20
N ILE A 133 1.81 15.62 -10.58
CA ILE A 133 1.67 14.26 -11.08
C ILE A 133 0.53 13.55 -10.34
N ASN A 134 -0.25 12.77 -11.08
CA ASN A 134 -1.19 11.81 -10.51
C ASN A 134 -0.58 10.42 -10.74
N LEU A 135 -0.17 9.77 -9.66
CA LEU A 135 0.42 8.45 -9.67
C LEU A 135 -0.66 7.45 -9.28
N GLY A 136 -1.09 6.68 -10.29
CA GLY A 136 -1.94 5.51 -10.13
C GLY A 136 -1.31 4.30 -10.79
N GLY A 137 -1.81 3.13 -10.43
CA GLY A 137 -1.43 1.82 -10.91
C GLY A 137 -0.34 1.13 -10.06
N PRO A 138 -0.37 -0.21 -9.97
CA PRO A 138 0.62 -0.99 -9.21
C PRO A 138 1.97 -1.13 -9.94
N SER A 139 2.13 -0.57 -11.14
CA SER A 139 3.27 -0.82 -12.04
C SER A 139 4.66 -0.36 -11.57
N ALA A 140 4.72 0.33 -10.43
CA ALA A 140 5.95 0.75 -9.77
C ALA A 140 6.38 -0.19 -8.64
N GLY A 141 5.61 -1.24 -8.31
CA GLY A 141 5.86 -2.13 -7.18
C GLY A 141 7.25 -2.76 -7.18
N ALA A 142 7.70 -3.30 -8.32
CA ALA A 142 9.04 -3.87 -8.42
C ALA A 142 10.14 -2.81 -8.26
N ALA A 143 9.93 -1.60 -8.79
CA ALA A 143 10.88 -0.48 -8.65
C ALA A 143 10.98 0.01 -7.19
N GLN A 144 9.84 0.13 -6.51
CA GLN A 144 9.76 0.48 -5.10
C GLN A 144 10.48 -0.57 -4.24
N THR A 145 10.26 -1.85 -4.52
CA THR A 145 10.90 -2.97 -3.79
C THR A 145 12.42 -2.90 -3.90
N LEU A 146 12.98 -2.76 -5.11
CA LEU A 146 14.43 -2.62 -5.30
C LEU A 146 14.99 -1.41 -4.55
N ALA A 147 14.32 -0.26 -4.63
CA ALA A 147 14.76 0.96 -3.98
C ALA A 147 14.73 0.85 -2.44
N MET A 148 13.70 0.21 -1.87
CA MET A 148 13.60 -0.09 -0.44
C MET A 148 14.72 -1.04 0.02
N ILE A 149 14.97 -2.13 -0.71
CA ILE A 149 16.06 -3.08 -0.41
C ILE A 149 17.41 -2.35 -0.43
N SER A 150 17.63 -1.52 -1.45
CA SER A 150 18.85 -0.72 -1.60
C SER A 150 19.07 0.26 -0.44
N ALA A 151 18.02 0.99 -0.04
CA ALA A 151 18.07 1.92 1.08
C ALA A 151 18.37 1.18 2.39
N ALA A 152 17.61 0.11 2.68
CA ALA A 152 17.74 -0.66 3.91
C ALA A 152 19.10 -1.38 4.04
N ASN A 153 19.68 -1.86 2.93
CA ASN A 153 20.97 -2.55 2.92
C ASN A 153 22.18 -1.61 2.71
N GLU A 154 21.95 -0.29 2.57
CA GLU A 154 23.00 0.70 2.24
C GLU A 154 23.80 0.33 0.97
N GLN A 155 23.13 -0.33 0.02
CA GLN A 155 23.75 -0.87 -1.18
C GLN A 155 23.31 -0.05 -2.40
N PRO A 156 24.24 0.62 -3.12
CA PRO A 156 23.87 1.41 -4.29
C PRO A 156 23.38 0.51 -5.43
N ILE A 157 22.31 0.95 -6.10
CA ILE A 157 21.78 0.32 -7.31
C ILE A 157 22.49 0.83 -8.57
N ASN A 158 22.65 -0.05 -9.55
CA ASN A 158 22.98 0.32 -10.93
C ASN A 158 21.87 1.16 -11.59
N ASN A 159 22.10 2.47 -11.64
CA ASN A 159 21.22 3.46 -12.25
C ASN A 159 21.22 3.49 -13.79
N ASP A 160 21.95 2.59 -14.46
CA ASP A 160 21.83 2.38 -15.92
C ASP A 160 20.70 1.38 -16.27
N VAL A 161 20.08 0.76 -15.26
CA VAL A 161 18.98 -0.20 -15.36
C VAL A 161 17.71 0.39 -14.75
N VAL A 162 16.57 0.23 -15.43
CA VAL A 162 15.23 0.60 -14.94
C VAL A 162 14.29 -0.60 -15.00
N ILE A 163 13.23 -0.59 -14.21
CA ILE A 163 12.24 -1.66 -14.17
C ILE A 163 10.80 -1.12 -14.19
N THR A 164 9.88 -1.90 -14.75
CA THR A 164 8.44 -1.75 -14.55
C THR A 164 7.83 -3.14 -14.31
N GLY A 165 6.79 -3.19 -13.49
CA GLY A 165 6.16 -4.43 -13.05
C GLY A 165 5.47 -4.23 -11.71
N THR A 166 4.38 -4.96 -11.47
CA THR A 166 3.83 -5.10 -10.12
C THR A 166 4.80 -5.92 -9.26
N ILE A 167 4.55 -5.99 -7.96
CA ILE A 167 5.28 -6.90 -7.08
C ILE A 167 4.25 -7.69 -6.28
N GLU A 168 4.35 -9.01 -6.35
CA GLU A 168 3.44 -9.90 -5.66
C GLU A 168 4.04 -10.39 -4.34
N MET A 169 3.21 -10.89 -3.43
CA MET A 169 3.64 -11.32 -2.09
C MET A 169 4.48 -12.61 -2.10
N ASP A 170 4.56 -13.29 -3.24
CA ASP A 170 5.50 -14.41 -3.51
C ASP A 170 6.80 -13.95 -4.19
N GLY A 171 6.98 -12.64 -4.39
CA GLY A 171 8.13 -12.01 -5.04
C GLY A 171 8.09 -12.02 -6.57
N SER A 172 7.04 -12.60 -7.18
CA SER A 172 6.88 -12.56 -8.63
C SER A 172 6.61 -11.15 -9.13
N ILE A 173 7.03 -10.89 -10.37
CA ILE A 173 6.84 -9.59 -11.04
C ILE A 173 5.69 -9.74 -12.02
N GLY A 174 4.54 -9.15 -11.68
CA GLY A 174 3.34 -9.20 -12.50
C GLY A 174 3.34 -8.19 -13.65
N VAL A 175 2.46 -8.45 -14.61
CA VAL A 175 2.42 -7.71 -15.88
C VAL A 175 1.90 -6.29 -15.72
N VAL A 176 2.25 -5.43 -16.68
CA VAL A 176 1.78 -4.04 -16.69
C VAL A 176 1.48 -3.55 -18.11
N SER A 177 0.75 -2.45 -18.21
CA SER A 177 0.50 -1.76 -19.48
C SER A 177 1.62 -0.79 -19.90
N GLY A 178 1.63 -0.42 -21.18
CA GLY A 178 2.48 0.65 -21.74
C GLY A 178 3.97 0.30 -21.88
N ILE A 179 4.32 -0.98 -22.08
CA ILE A 179 5.72 -1.43 -22.09
C ILE A 179 6.54 -0.79 -23.22
N GLU A 180 5.98 -0.67 -24.44
CA GLU A 180 6.69 -0.07 -25.57
C GLU A 180 7.01 1.40 -25.28
N GLU A 181 6.04 2.17 -24.82
CA GLU A 181 6.17 3.59 -24.50
C GLU A 181 7.11 3.84 -23.30
N LYS A 182 7.04 2.98 -22.27
CA LYS A 182 7.97 3.03 -21.12
C LYS A 182 9.41 2.75 -21.54
N ALA A 183 9.62 1.75 -22.40
CA ALA A 183 10.95 1.40 -22.90
C ALA A 183 11.51 2.47 -23.85
N GLU A 184 10.68 3.09 -24.69
CA GLU A 184 11.06 4.26 -25.51
C GLU A 184 11.49 5.43 -24.63
N ALA A 185 10.73 5.76 -23.57
CA ALA A 185 11.08 6.83 -22.64
C ALA A 185 12.42 6.58 -21.92
N ALA A 186 12.70 5.33 -21.56
CA ALA A 186 13.98 4.93 -20.98
C ALA A 186 15.15 5.07 -21.98
N GLU A 187 14.94 4.68 -23.24
CA GLU A 187 15.96 4.88 -24.30
C GLU A 187 16.26 6.36 -24.50
N GLU A 188 15.24 7.22 -24.54
CA GLU A 188 15.39 8.66 -24.76
C GLU A 188 16.22 9.35 -23.65
N LEU A 189 16.15 8.82 -22.42
CA LEU A 189 16.93 9.30 -21.28
C LEU A 189 18.30 8.63 -21.14
N GLY A 190 18.60 7.65 -22.00
CA GLY A 190 19.92 7.03 -22.12
C GLY A 190 20.16 5.86 -21.17
N PHE A 191 19.11 5.22 -20.65
CA PHE A 191 19.24 3.96 -19.91
C PHE A 191 19.75 2.84 -20.83
N GLU A 192 20.56 1.93 -20.28
CA GLU A 192 21.11 0.82 -21.05
C GLU A 192 20.16 -0.38 -21.09
N THR A 193 19.39 -0.59 -20.03
CA THR A 193 18.50 -1.75 -19.87
C THR A 193 17.18 -1.39 -19.21
N VAL A 194 16.08 -1.95 -19.74
CA VAL A 194 14.75 -1.95 -19.11
C VAL A 194 14.37 -3.39 -18.77
N LEU A 195 14.09 -3.64 -17.51
CA LEU A 195 13.51 -4.88 -17.02
C LEU A 195 11.98 -4.80 -17.13
N VAL A 196 11.38 -5.84 -17.70
CA VAL A 196 9.93 -5.96 -17.91
C VAL A 196 9.44 -7.32 -17.42
N PRO A 197 8.13 -7.47 -17.12
CA PRO A 197 7.57 -8.74 -16.67
C PRO A 197 7.73 -9.86 -17.72
N GLU A 198 7.74 -11.11 -17.26
CA GLU A 198 7.90 -12.28 -18.14
C GLU A 198 6.80 -12.31 -19.22
N GLY A 199 7.20 -12.54 -20.49
CA GLY A 199 6.29 -12.56 -21.63
C GLY A 199 5.89 -11.19 -22.18
N GLN A 200 6.37 -10.09 -21.60
CA GLN A 200 6.11 -8.73 -22.06
C GLN A 200 7.25 -8.09 -22.86
N SER A 201 8.28 -8.85 -23.29
CA SER A 201 9.38 -8.28 -24.07
C SER A 201 8.93 -7.61 -25.36
N VAL A 202 9.47 -6.40 -25.59
CA VAL A 202 9.31 -5.62 -26.83
C VAL A 202 10.67 -5.31 -27.42
N HIS A 203 10.70 -4.86 -28.68
CA HIS A 203 11.93 -4.41 -29.32
C HIS A 203 11.94 -2.90 -29.51
N VAL A 204 12.72 -2.20 -28.68
CA VAL A 204 13.00 -0.76 -28.82
C VAL A 204 14.45 -0.56 -29.27
N PRO A 205 14.71 0.08 -30.44
CA PRO A 205 16.08 0.30 -30.89
C PRO A 205 16.84 1.27 -29.97
N GLY A 206 17.97 0.84 -29.43
CA GLY A 206 18.85 1.70 -28.62
C GLY A 206 18.96 1.28 -27.15
N ILE A 207 18.03 0.44 -26.69
CA ILE A 207 17.97 -0.07 -25.32
C ILE A 207 17.80 -1.61 -25.30
N GLU A 208 18.33 -2.25 -24.26
CA GLU A 208 18.09 -3.68 -24.02
C GLU A 208 16.82 -3.86 -23.20
N VAL A 209 15.88 -4.70 -23.67
CA VAL A 209 14.66 -5.03 -22.93
C VAL A 209 14.76 -6.48 -22.46
N VAL A 210 14.77 -6.69 -21.16
CA VAL A 210 15.00 -8.00 -20.52
C VAL A 210 13.77 -8.41 -19.72
N GLU A 211 13.32 -9.64 -19.90
CA GLU A 211 12.23 -10.23 -19.12
C GLU A 211 12.77 -10.72 -17.77
N VAL A 212 12.06 -10.37 -16.71
CA VAL A 212 12.30 -10.85 -15.34
C VAL A 212 10.98 -11.36 -14.78
N GLY A 213 11.00 -12.54 -14.17
CA GLY A 213 9.79 -13.14 -13.57
C GLY A 213 9.68 -12.90 -12.06
N HIS A 214 10.77 -12.50 -11.41
CA HIS A 214 10.88 -12.52 -9.96
C HIS A 214 11.89 -11.47 -9.46
N ILE A 215 11.69 -10.94 -8.25
CA ILE A 215 12.46 -9.79 -7.74
C ILE A 215 13.95 -10.10 -7.59
N GLU A 216 14.32 -11.33 -7.25
CA GLU A 216 15.71 -11.78 -7.14
C GLU A 216 16.44 -11.69 -8.49
N GLU A 217 15.76 -12.00 -9.60
CA GLU A 217 16.32 -11.85 -10.93
C GLU A 217 16.61 -10.37 -11.21
N ALA A 218 15.68 -9.48 -10.86
CA ALA A 218 15.85 -8.05 -11.01
C ALA A 218 17.00 -7.50 -10.14
N MET A 219 17.13 -7.98 -8.90
CA MET A 219 18.21 -7.65 -7.95
C MET A 219 19.59 -7.92 -8.56
N GLU A 220 19.77 -9.03 -9.30
CA GLU A 220 21.04 -9.34 -9.99
C GLU A 220 21.41 -8.26 -11.03
N PHE A 221 20.44 -7.76 -11.81
CA PHE A 221 20.67 -6.73 -12.83
C PHE A 221 21.04 -5.37 -12.22
N VAL A 222 20.40 -5.02 -11.11
CA VAL A 222 20.68 -3.77 -10.39
C VAL A 222 21.90 -3.86 -9.47
N GLY A 223 22.50 -5.04 -9.34
CA GLY A 223 23.71 -5.27 -8.55
C GLY A 223 23.47 -5.31 -7.06
N LEU A 224 22.27 -5.69 -6.62
CA LEU A 224 21.92 -5.98 -5.23
C LEU A 224 22.36 -7.40 -4.85
N GLU A 225 22.71 -7.61 -3.57
CA GLU A 225 23.02 -8.96 -3.08
C GLU A 225 21.74 -9.78 -2.92
N THR A 226 21.75 -11.02 -3.41
CA THR A 226 20.62 -11.97 -3.30
C THR A 226 20.94 -13.03 -2.25
N GLU A 227 20.01 -13.28 -1.34
CA GLU A 227 20.04 -14.43 -0.43
C GLU A 227 18.83 -15.32 -0.65
N ASP A 228 18.90 -16.60 -0.25
CA ASP A 228 17.75 -17.49 -0.30
C ASP A 228 16.75 -17.04 0.78
N VAL A 229 15.69 -16.35 0.37
CA VAL A 229 14.59 -15.95 1.25
C VAL A 229 13.45 -16.98 1.20
N VAL A 230 12.61 -16.99 2.22
CA VAL A 230 11.40 -17.81 2.26
C VAL A 230 10.22 -16.86 2.19
N TYR A 231 9.54 -16.88 1.05
CA TYR A 231 8.28 -16.18 0.89
C TYR A 231 7.20 -16.83 1.75
N PRO A 232 6.28 -16.04 2.33
CA PRO A 232 5.08 -16.60 2.95
C PRO A 232 4.32 -17.39 1.87
N GLU A 233 3.91 -18.62 2.20
CA GLU A 233 2.91 -19.29 1.37
C GLU A 233 1.61 -18.51 1.55
N LEU A 234 1.19 -17.80 0.50
CA LEU A 234 -0.14 -17.20 0.45
C LEU A 234 -1.14 -18.33 0.30
N GLU A 235 -1.79 -18.69 1.40
CA GLU A 235 -2.97 -19.55 1.35
C GLU A 235 -4.16 -18.65 1.06
N LEU A 236 -4.97 -19.01 0.05
CA LEU A 236 -6.24 -18.32 -0.19
C LEU A 236 -7.04 -18.27 1.12
N GLU A 237 -7.28 -17.07 1.63
CA GLU A 237 -7.96 -16.88 2.91
C GLU A 237 -9.00 -15.75 2.87
N VAL A 238 -9.99 -15.87 3.75
CA VAL A 238 -10.87 -14.75 4.11
C VAL A 238 -10.28 -14.16 5.39
N GLY A 239 -9.74 -12.95 5.27
CA GLY A 239 -9.01 -12.22 6.31
C GLY A 239 -9.94 -11.53 7.32
N ASP A 240 -9.68 -10.25 7.61
CA ASP A 240 -10.51 -9.47 8.54
C ASP A 240 -11.98 -9.56 8.13
N PHE A 241 -12.86 -9.99 9.04
CA PHE A 241 -14.31 -10.07 8.84
C PHE A 241 -15.01 -9.28 9.94
N SER A 242 -15.94 -8.44 9.53
CA SER A 242 -16.81 -7.71 10.45
C SER A 242 -18.22 -7.61 9.89
N PHE A 243 -19.20 -7.75 10.77
CA PHE A 243 -20.51 -7.14 10.54
C PHE A 243 -20.35 -5.63 10.63
N VAL A 244 -20.98 -4.86 9.75
CA VAL A 244 -20.79 -3.40 9.70
C VAL A 244 -22.12 -2.64 9.64
N THR A 245 -22.09 -1.38 10.07
CA THR A 245 -23.21 -0.45 9.90
C THR A 245 -22.99 0.54 8.76
N GLU A 246 -21.73 0.89 8.51
CA GLU A 246 -21.35 1.83 7.48
C GLU A 246 -19.89 1.56 7.09
N VAL A 247 -19.60 1.61 5.79
CA VAL A 247 -18.25 1.54 5.23
C VAL A 247 -17.94 2.88 4.59
N TRP A 248 -16.89 3.54 5.05
CA TRP A 248 -16.55 4.91 4.67
C TRP A 248 -15.45 4.95 3.62
N ASP A 249 -14.45 4.09 3.78
CA ASP A 249 -13.32 3.91 2.86
C ASP A 249 -12.71 2.50 3.03
N TYR A 250 -11.65 2.17 2.27
CA TYR A 250 -10.87 0.95 2.46
C TYR A 250 -10.34 0.87 3.89
N GLN A 251 -10.59 -0.27 4.56
CA GLN A 251 -10.22 -0.54 5.96
C GLN A 251 -10.84 0.43 7.00
N ASP A 252 -11.77 1.30 6.60
CA ASP A 252 -12.46 2.23 7.50
C ASP A 252 -13.97 1.94 7.51
N TYR A 253 -14.39 1.22 8.55
CA TYR A 253 -15.77 0.80 8.74
C TYR A 253 -16.18 0.93 10.21
N GLU A 254 -17.49 1.09 10.43
CA GLU A 254 -18.08 1.01 11.77
C GLU A 254 -18.60 -0.40 12.02
N SER A 255 -18.01 -1.10 13.01
CA SER A 255 -18.40 -2.46 13.36
C SER A 255 -19.81 -2.53 13.94
N HIS A 256 -20.60 -3.49 13.48
CA HIS A 256 -21.90 -3.85 14.03
C HIS A 256 -21.76 -5.05 14.99
N PRO A 257 -22.52 -5.10 16.11
CA PRO A 257 -22.40 -6.17 17.11
C PRO A 257 -22.90 -7.56 16.66
N GLY A 258 -23.39 -7.71 15.42
CA GLY A 258 -23.95 -8.97 14.93
C GLY A 258 -25.31 -9.32 15.53
N VAL A 259 -26.05 -8.34 16.07
CA VAL A 259 -27.41 -8.52 16.63
C VAL A 259 -28.35 -7.58 15.89
N TYR A 260 -29.32 -8.15 15.18
CA TYR A 260 -30.17 -7.46 14.20
C TYR A 260 -31.66 -7.54 14.57
N ASP A 261 -32.44 -6.54 14.16
CA ASP A 261 -33.90 -6.64 14.14
C ASP A 261 -34.36 -7.53 12.95
N PRO A 262 -35.55 -8.17 13.01
CA PRO A 262 -36.01 -9.08 11.94
C PRO A 262 -36.12 -8.46 10.54
N ASP A 263 -36.31 -7.14 10.45
CA ASP A 263 -36.45 -6.42 9.18
C ASP A 263 -35.14 -5.70 8.76
N GLU A 264 -34.06 -5.85 9.53
CA GLU A 264 -32.79 -5.17 9.31
C GLU A 264 -31.94 -5.88 8.24
N MET A 265 -31.23 -5.09 7.43
CA MET A 265 -30.28 -5.62 6.46
C MET A 265 -28.98 -5.99 7.19
N VAL A 266 -28.37 -7.09 6.79
CA VAL A 266 -27.09 -7.54 7.35
C VAL A 266 -26.00 -7.13 6.38
N GLU A 267 -25.11 -6.23 6.80
CA GLU A 267 -23.94 -5.83 6.00
C GLU A 267 -22.69 -6.54 6.52
N LEU A 268 -21.92 -7.10 5.60
CA LEU A 268 -20.68 -7.83 5.83
C LEU A 268 -19.55 -7.05 5.19
N TYR A 269 -18.47 -6.86 5.94
CA TYR A 269 -17.20 -6.39 5.43
C TYR A 269 -16.15 -7.47 5.64
N PHE A 270 -15.42 -7.84 4.60
CA PHE A 270 -14.27 -8.71 4.77
C PHE A 270 -13.24 -8.55 3.67
N GLU A 271 -12.02 -9.03 3.90
CA GLU A 271 -10.98 -9.12 2.88
C GLU A 271 -10.73 -10.56 2.42
N ILE A 272 -10.29 -10.71 1.17
CA ILE A 272 -9.78 -11.95 0.62
C ILE A 272 -8.31 -11.73 0.30
N GLU A 273 -7.47 -12.66 0.68
CA GLU A 273 -6.02 -12.62 0.43
C GLU A 273 -5.55 -13.91 -0.25
N GLY A 274 -4.44 -13.83 -0.96
CA GLY A 274 -3.70 -15.01 -1.42
C GLY A 274 -4.31 -15.76 -2.61
N PHE A 275 -5.06 -15.07 -3.47
CA PHE A 275 -5.47 -15.59 -4.78
C PHE A 275 -4.35 -15.41 -5.81
N GLY A 276 -4.29 -16.31 -6.78
CA GLY A 276 -3.31 -16.25 -7.87
C GLY A 276 -3.64 -15.21 -8.93
N LEU A 277 -2.60 -14.82 -9.67
CA LEU A 277 -2.72 -13.96 -10.85
C LEU A 277 -2.54 -14.78 -12.12
N ASP A 278 -3.37 -14.48 -13.11
CA ASP A 278 -3.23 -15.06 -14.43
C ASP A 278 -1.98 -14.51 -15.16
N ARG A 279 -1.76 -14.99 -16.39
CA ARG A 279 -0.60 -14.57 -17.19
C ARG A 279 -0.62 -13.11 -17.60
N ASP A 280 -1.80 -12.51 -17.60
CA ASP A 280 -2.01 -11.11 -17.89
C ASP A 280 -2.12 -10.30 -16.57
N GLY A 281 -1.68 -10.87 -15.43
CA GLY A 281 -1.61 -10.23 -14.12
C GLY A 281 -2.97 -9.93 -13.50
N PHE A 282 -4.03 -10.58 -13.99
CA PHE A 282 -5.37 -10.44 -13.45
C PHE A 282 -5.66 -11.53 -12.43
N ALA A 283 -6.16 -11.11 -11.27
CA ALA A 283 -6.83 -11.98 -10.33
C ALA A 283 -8.23 -12.30 -10.84
N GLU A 284 -8.61 -13.58 -10.88
CA GLU A 284 -10.00 -14.00 -11.09
C GLU A 284 -10.54 -14.62 -9.80
N TYR A 285 -11.76 -14.30 -9.41
CA TYR A 285 -12.39 -14.93 -8.24
C TYR A 285 -13.91 -14.95 -8.33
N GLU A 286 -14.51 -15.92 -7.64
CA GLU A 286 -15.96 -16.05 -7.49
C GLU A 286 -16.32 -16.09 -6.01
N GLN A 287 -17.34 -15.32 -5.61
CA GLN A 287 -17.83 -15.29 -4.23
C GLN A 287 -19.26 -15.86 -4.14
N TYR A 288 -19.44 -16.83 -3.25
CA TYR A 288 -20.73 -17.44 -2.93
C TYR A 288 -21.08 -17.23 -1.45
N ILE A 289 -22.31 -16.79 -1.17
CA ILE A 289 -22.84 -16.65 0.18
C ILE A 289 -23.97 -17.64 0.41
N THR A 290 -23.87 -18.38 1.52
CA THR A 290 -24.96 -19.19 2.05
C THR A 290 -25.38 -18.70 3.43
N ILE A 291 -26.68 -18.49 3.66
CA ILE A 291 -27.23 -18.24 5.00
C ILE A 291 -27.92 -19.50 5.48
N VAL A 292 -27.60 -19.97 6.69
CA VAL A 292 -28.27 -21.09 7.34
C VAL A 292 -29.18 -20.55 8.43
N TRP A 293 -30.47 -20.90 8.35
CA TRP A 293 -31.47 -20.53 9.33
C TRP A 293 -31.25 -21.23 10.69
N PRO A 294 -31.86 -20.74 11.79
CA PRO A 294 -31.76 -21.37 13.11
C PRO A 294 -32.25 -22.83 13.18
N ASP A 295 -33.06 -23.27 12.21
CA ASP A 295 -33.51 -24.66 12.09
C ASP A 295 -32.54 -25.57 11.32
N GLY A 296 -31.47 -25.00 10.78
CA GLY A 296 -30.39 -25.68 10.06
C GLY A 296 -30.62 -25.83 8.55
N ASP A 297 -31.74 -25.34 8.02
CA ASP A 297 -31.98 -25.33 6.58
C ASP A 297 -31.35 -24.07 5.95
N PRO A 298 -30.76 -24.15 4.75
CA PRO A 298 -30.25 -22.97 4.06
C PRO A 298 -31.40 -22.05 3.65
N ASP A 299 -31.13 -20.76 3.64
CA ASP A 299 -32.05 -19.76 3.15
C ASP A 299 -32.25 -19.91 1.65
N PRO A 300 -33.51 -20.03 1.17
CA PRO A 300 -33.75 -20.26 -0.25
C PRO A 300 -33.34 -19.10 -1.17
N TYR A 301 -33.08 -17.91 -0.64
CA TYR A 301 -32.59 -16.77 -1.42
C TYR A 301 -31.06 -16.69 -1.41
N TYR A 302 -30.44 -16.99 -0.27
CA TYR A 302 -29.00 -17.08 -0.08
C TYR A 302 -28.55 -18.53 0.13
N ASP A 303 -28.90 -19.46 -0.77
CA ASP A 303 -28.34 -20.82 -0.80
C ASP A 303 -27.40 -20.87 -2.00
N ASP A 304 -26.08 -20.85 -1.74
CA ASP A 304 -25.05 -20.77 -2.79
C ASP A 304 -25.25 -19.54 -3.70
N TYR A 305 -25.58 -18.39 -3.11
CA TYR A 305 -25.87 -17.17 -3.86
C TYR A 305 -24.57 -16.49 -4.29
N GLN A 306 -24.32 -16.49 -5.59
CA GLN A 306 -23.18 -15.79 -6.18
C GLN A 306 -23.37 -14.28 -6.02
N MET A 307 -22.47 -13.64 -5.27
CA MET A 307 -22.47 -12.20 -5.02
C MET A 307 -21.62 -11.44 -6.04
N PHE A 308 -20.46 -11.99 -6.38
CA PHE A 308 -19.46 -11.30 -7.17
C PHE A 308 -18.64 -12.24 -8.05
N ASP A 309 -18.16 -11.71 -9.17
CA ASP A 309 -17.29 -12.32 -10.17
C ASP A 309 -16.58 -11.17 -10.89
N ASP A 310 -15.25 -11.11 -10.78
CA ASP A 310 -14.47 -9.99 -11.33
C ASP A 310 -13.02 -10.37 -11.64
N SER A 311 -12.39 -9.49 -12.41
CA SER A 311 -11.01 -9.59 -12.84
C SER A 311 -10.28 -8.30 -12.47
N LEU A 312 -9.31 -8.38 -11.55
CA LEU A 312 -8.60 -7.20 -11.00
C LEU A 312 -7.11 -7.27 -11.35
N GLU A 313 -6.57 -6.18 -11.88
CA GLU A 313 -5.17 -6.10 -12.32
C GLU A 313 -4.24 -5.86 -11.12
N GLY A 314 -3.29 -6.78 -10.91
CA GLY A 314 -2.09 -6.56 -10.07
C GLY A 314 -2.36 -6.33 -8.59
N VAL A 315 -3.30 -7.06 -7.99
CA VAL A 315 -3.59 -7.03 -6.55
C VAL A 315 -3.73 -8.47 -6.04
N GLN A 316 -3.30 -8.76 -4.81
CA GLN A 316 -3.50 -10.06 -4.15
C GLN A 316 -4.32 -9.99 -2.85
N THR A 317 -4.81 -8.79 -2.51
CA THR A 317 -5.78 -8.56 -1.43
C THR A 317 -6.93 -7.68 -1.93
N ILE A 318 -8.18 -8.07 -1.64
CA ILE A 318 -9.39 -7.31 -2.02
C ILE A 318 -10.35 -7.22 -0.84
N TRP A 319 -10.95 -6.05 -0.64
CA TRP A 319 -11.98 -5.81 0.37
C TRP A 319 -13.38 -5.81 -0.23
N PHE A 320 -14.31 -6.49 0.44
CA PHE A 320 -15.68 -6.68 0.01
C PHE A 320 -16.65 -6.06 0.99
N THR A 321 -17.71 -5.46 0.44
CA THR A 321 -18.91 -5.12 1.20
C THR A 321 -20.10 -5.84 0.58
N ASN A 322 -20.73 -6.73 1.34
CA ASN A 322 -21.90 -7.49 0.93
C ASN A 322 -23.11 -7.07 1.75
N ILE A 323 -24.22 -6.76 1.08
CA ILE A 323 -25.47 -6.35 1.74
C ILE A 323 -26.51 -7.45 1.55
N LEU A 324 -26.90 -8.08 2.65
CA LEU A 324 -27.94 -9.09 2.70
C LEU A 324 -29.29 -8.43 3.01
N GLU A 325 -30.13 -8.30 1.99
CA GLU A 325 -31.51 -7.87 2.16
C GLU A 325 -32.29 -8.86 3.05
N ALA A 326 -33.05 -8.31 4.02
CA ALA A 326 -33.95 -9.11 4.84
C ALA A 326 -35.05 -9.77 3.97
N PRO A 327 -35.44 -11.03 4.26
CA PRO A 327 -36.56 -11.64 3.56
C PRO A 327 -37.86 -10.86 3.76
N ALA A 328 -38.82 -11.04 2.85
CA ALA A 328 -40.09 -10.31 2.89
C ALA A 328 -40.93 -10.55 4.17
N ASP A 329 -40.75 -11.68 4.83
CA ASP A 329 -41.40 -12.03 6.10
C ASP A 329 -40.49 -11.78 7.32
N GLY A 330 -39.33 -11.15 7.11
CA GLY A 330 -38.27 -10.93 8.09
C GLY A 330 -37.37 -12.14 8.32
N TRP A 331 -36.23 -11.91 8.97
CA TRP A 331 -35.37 -12.98 9.48
C TRP A 331 -36.06 -13.75 10.61
N MET A 332 -35.78 -15.06 10.70
CA MET A 332 -36.25 -15.91 11.79
C MET A 332 -35.53 -15.54 13.10
N GLU A 333 -36.27 -15.32 14.18
CA GLU A 333 -35.65 -15.09 15.50
C GLU A 333 -34.69 -16.26 15.87
N GLY A 334 -33.44 -15.93 16.21
CA GLY A 334 -32.40 -16.92 16.51
C GLY A 334 -31.04 -16.62 15.88
N GLU A 335 -30.17 -17.61 16.01
CA GLU A 335 -28.80 -17.60 15.48
C GLU A 335 -28.81 -18.09 14.03
N HIS A 336 -28.23 -17.30 13.13
CA HIS A 336 -28.00 -17.64 11.73
C HIS A 336 -26.51 -17.80 11.51
N GLU A 337 -26.14 -18.68 10.59
CA GLU A 337 -24.76 -18.82 10.13
C GLU A 337 -24.67 -18.24 8.72
N VAL A 338 -23.73 -17.30 8.51
CA VAL A 338 -23.30 -16.89 7.18
C VAL A 338 -22.06 -17.69 6.81
N ILE A 339 -22.12 -18.35 5.66
CA ILE A 339 -21.02 -19.12 5.07
C ILE A 339 -20.60 -18.39 3.80
N ILE A 340 -19.33 -18.04 3.71
CA ILE A 340 -18.71 -17.38 2.56
C ILE A 340 -17.77 -18.40 1.93
N GLU A 341 -18.03 -18.77 0.68
CA GLU A 341 -17.10 -19.55 -0.13
C GLU A 341 -16.49 -18.64 -1.20
N VAL A 342 -15.16 -18.64 -1.26
CA VAL A 342 -14.39 -17.92 -2.27
C VAL A 342 -13.64 -18.95 -3.10
N VAL A 343 -13.73 -18.84 -4.42
CA VAL A 343 -13.02 -19.68 -5.38
C VAL A 343 -12.04 -18.81 -6.13
N ASP A 344 -10.79 -19.24 -6.22
CA ASP A 344 -9.80 -18.68 -7.15
C ASP A 344 -9.60 -19.69 -8.30
N PRO A 345 -10.12 -19.37 -9.51
CA PRO A 345 -10.01 -20.23 -10.68
C PRO A 345 -8.59 -20.30 -11.28
N VAL A 346 -7.72 -19.32 -10.98
CA VAL A 346 -6.36 -19.26 -11.50
C VAL A 346 -5.53 -20.40 -10.92
N GLU A 347 -5.58 -20.57 -9.60
CA GLU A 347 -4.83 -21.60 -8.87
C GLU A 347 -5.62 -22.89 -8.62
N ASP A 348 -6.88 -22.97 -9.09
CA ASP A 348 -7.80 -24.11 -8.86
C ASP A 348 -7.93 -24.45 -7.37
N ASN A 349 -8.10 -23.41 -6.54
CA ASN A 349 -8.23 -23.50 -5.09
C ASN A 349 -9.52 -22.80 -4.61
N LYS A 350 -9.86 -23.01 -3.33
CA LYS A 350 -11.00 -22.35 -2.69
C LYS A 350 -10.87 -22.30 -1.17
N VAL A 351 -11.51 -21.31 -0.56
CA VAL A 351 -11.61 -21.16 0.89
C VAL A 351 -13.07 -21.02 1.32
N THR A 352 -13.38 -21.52 2.51
CA THR A 352 -14.69 -21.37 3.13
C THR A 352 -14.52 -20.77 4.51
N PHE A 353 -15.22 -19.68 4.76
CA PHE A 353 -15.31 -18.99 6.04
C PHE A 353 -16.76 -19.01 6.53
N SER A 354 -16.96 -18.97 7.84
CA SER A 354 -18.30 -18.89 8.42
C SER A 354 -18.32 -18.06 9.69
N GLU A 355 -19.34 -17.24 9.87
CA GLU A 355 -19.59 -16.47 11.08
C GLU A 355 -21.09 -16.44 11.41
N THR A 356 -21.45 -16.03 12.62
CA THR A 356 -22.85 -16.04 13.07
C THR A 356 -23.38 -14.65 13.40
N PHE A 357 -24.65 -14.42 13.07
CA PHE A 357 -25.40 -13.25 13.54
C PHE A 357 -26.71 -13.69 14.22
N ILE A 358 -27.20 -12.86 15.12
CA ILE A 358 -28.39 -13.12 15.93
C ILE A 358 -29.49 -12.16 15.53
N VAL A 359 -30.72 -12.65 15.46
CA VAL A 359 -31.93 -11.84 15.28
C VAL A 359 -32.79 -11.93 16.53
N GLU A 360 -33.13 -10.79 17.13
CA GLU A 360 -33.92 -10.66 18.39
C GLU A 360 -35.25 -9.90 18.24
#